data_AF-A0A810NGR4-F1
#
_entry.id   AF-A0A810NGR4-F1
#
_cell.length_a   1.000
_cell.length_b   1.000
_cell.length_c   1.000
_cell.angle_alpha   90.00
_cell.angle_beta   90.00
_cell.angle_gamma   90.00
#
_symmetry.space_group_name_H-M   'P 1'
#
loop_
_entity.id
_entity.type
_entity.pdbx_description
1 polymer ?
#
loop_
_entity_poly.entity_id
_entity_poly.type
_entity_poly.pdbx_seq_one_letter_code
_entity_poly.pdbx_strand_id
1 'polypeptide(L)'
;MSLTFTDIFCGAGGSSIGLTAAGLDLKLAANHWRTAIDTHSANFPAAEHLCADVNNYDMRRLPKTDVLWASPICTEASPAGGSSPKRPKSKPRPRGQLDMFEQGGHIPQAGFERTRATFHDVIRATEVHRYSAVLVENVPEVAWKWELFEWWCAGMRMLGYEQQTVCASSAHVGGDGNPWAPQWRDRMYLVFTRTGIPLPDVAPRPLAWCEPCGADVHAVQVWKNTPTVRRFGRIGSYREQYVYVCPNAACGQAQVEPYVMPARAAIDWTDVGERIGDRPKPLAAATVARIEHGLSMFADRQTLITVNHGDSDSRALPLDGGPLPTRTLKIGEGFATPPMLVPAGGSWNNTAYPTGGPMRTRTARESEALVVPPFYVKQYGGYADPARMSKLVDSEPLGTQTASLSHSLVTTEPFIAVLRNHGTAHSTGQPFQTMAAGGGHHALVIPYRKGNRPTTTDAPLHTMATHDSGALLRPAVKVEDCYFRMLKPREQLRAQRFPDTYEVRGNVSEQTMQAGNAVSANVAQFLGGRVAVALDSRSAS
;
A
#
# COMPACT_ATOMS: atom_id res chain seq x y z
N MET A 1 10.79 31.46 23.70
CA MET A 1 10.07 32.06 22.55
C MET A 1 9.77 30.93 21.58
N SER A 2 8.58 30.86 20.99
CA SER A 2 8.28 29.86 19.96
C SER A 2 9.03 30.19 18.67
N LEU A 3 9.62 29.19 18.03
CA LEU A 3 10.29 29.34 16.74
C LEU A 3 9.28 29.74 15.67
N THR A 4 9.67 30.68 14.81
CA THR A 4 8.80 31.23 13.76
C THR A 4 9.20 30.74 12.38
N PHE A 5 8.24 30.59 11.46
CA PHE A 5 8.55 30.20 10.08
C PHE A 5 7.76 30.96 9.01
N THR A 6 8.36 31.01 7.82
CA THR A 6 7.75 31.49 6.58
C THR A 6 7.62 30.32 5.61
N ASP A 7 6.46 30.16 4.97
CA ASP A 7 6.18 29.12 3.97
C ASP A 7 5.98 29.77 2.59
N ILE A 8 6.99 29.68 1.73
CA ILE A 8 6.90 30.13 0.34
C ILE A 8 6.54 28.97 -0.58
N PHE A 9 5.64 29.25 -1.53
CA PHE A 9 5.00 28.23 -2.36
C PHE A 9 4.12 27.27 -1.54
N CYS A 10 3.42 27.79 -0.53
CA CYS A 10 2.71 27.01 0.50
C CYS A 10 1.60 26.07 0.00
N GLY A 11 1.18 26.19 -1.26
CA GLY A 11 0.09 25.39 -1.82
C GLY A 11 -1.19 25.50 -0.99
N ALA A 12 -1.85 24.37 -0.77
CA ALA A 12 -3.01 24.29 0.12
C ALA A 12 -2.65 24.26 1.62
N GLY A 13 -1.36 24.33 1.99
CA GLY A 13 -0.90 24.40 3.38
C GLY A 13 -0.40 23.09 4.01
N GLY A 14 -0.07 22.06 3.21
CA GLY A 14 0.37 20.77 3.76
C GLY A 14 1.66 20.86 4.60
N SER A 15 2.63 21.63 4.12
CA SER A 15 3.85 22.00 4.86
C SER A 15 3.55 22.77 6.14
N SER A 16 2.67 23.77 6.04
CA SER A 16 2.23 24.60 7.17
C SER A 16 1.51 23.80 8.26
N ILE A 17 0.65 22.82 7.91
CA ILE A 17 0.03 21.89 8.87
C ILE A 17 1.11 21.14 9.64
N GLY A 18 2.09 20.58 8.92
CA GLY A 18 3.15 19.80 9.52
C GLY A 18 4.04 20.61 10.47
N LEU A 19 4.52 21.77 10.02
CA LEU A 19 5.39 22.65 10.81
C LEU A 19 4.66 23.22 12.04
N THR A 20 3.38 23.57 11.91
CA THR A 20 2.56 24.01 13.05
C THR A 20 2.36 22.87 14.05
N ALA A 21 2.10 21.64 13.58
CA ALA A 21 2.02 20.46 14.43
C ALA A 21 3.35 20.08 15.11
N ALA A 22 4.49 20.56 14.57
CA ALA A 22 5.80 20.44 15.18
C ALA A 22 6.11 21.54 16.20
N GLY A 23 5.18 22.49 16.43
CA GLY A 23 5.32 23.55 17.42
C GLY A 23 5.92 24.86 16.91
N LEU A 24 6.10 25.01 15.59
CA LEU A 24 6.54 26.28 15.00
C LEU A 24 5.34 27.20 14.71
N ASP A 25 5.55 28.51 14.85
CA ASP A 25 4.53 29.53 14.61
C ASP A 25 4.63 30.09 13.18
N LEU A 26 3.55 29.98 12.41
CA LEU A 26 3.49 30.45 11.03
C LEU A 26 3.29 31.96 10.99
N LYS A 27 4.26 32.69 10.40
CA LYS A 27 4.16 34.14 10.24
C LYS A 27 3.60 34.55 8.89
N LEU A 28 4.12 33.95 7.81
CA LEU A 28 3.73 34.29 6.45
C LEU A 28 3.62 33.03 5.60
N ALA A 29 2.52 32.92 4.85
CA ALA A 29 2.35 31.95 3.77
C ALA A 29 2.23 32.68 2.42
N ALA A 30 3.05 32.33 1.44
CA ALA A 30 3.08 32.98 0.13
C ALA A 30 2.83 32.00 -1.02
N ASN A 31 1.98 32.39 -1.97
CA ASN A 31 1.69 31.62 -3.18
C ASN A 31 1.15 32.53 -4.29
N HIS A 32 1.36 32.17 -5.55
CA HIS A 32 0.83 32.91 -6.70
C HIS A 32 -0.65 32.62 -6.96
N TRP A 33 -1.16 31.47 -6.49
CA TRP A 33 -2.50 31.02 -6.79
C TRP A 33 -3.51 31.45 -5.72
N ARG A 34 -4.45 32.33 -6.12
CA ARG A 34 -5.45 32.90 -5.22
C ARG A 34 -6.30 31.85 -4.50
N THR A 35 -6.82 30.84 -5.20
CA THR A 35 -7.65 29.80 -4.60
C THR A 35 -6.90 29.02 -3.51
N ALA A 36 -5.61 28.77 -3.71
CA ALA A 36 -4.77 28.11 -2.70
C ALA A 36 -4.55 28.98 -1.46
N ILE A 37 -4.35 30.29 -1.65
CA ILE A 37 -4.28 31.26 -0.54
C ILE A 37 -5.62 31.36 0.21
N ASP A 38 -6.75 31.38 -0.49
CA ASP A 38 -8.06 31.44 0.14
C ASP A 38 -8.32 30.16 0.98
N THR A 39 -7.93 28.98 0.49
CA THR A 39 -7.90 27.73 1.27
C THR A 39 -6.98 27.84 2.48
N HIS A 40 -5.75 28.31 2.29
CA HIS A 40 -4.77 28.41 3.37
C HIS A 40 -5.24 29.36 4.48
N SER A 41 -5.75 30.54 4.11
CA SER A 41 -6.22 31.57 5.04
C SER A 41 -7.43 31.16 5.86
N ALA A 42 -8.31 30.30 5.32
CA ALA A 42 -9.44 29.76 6.06
C ALA A 42 -9.01 28.87 7.23
N ASN A 43 -7.85 28.22 7.12
CA ASN A 43 -7.35 27.27 8.13
C ASN A 43 -6.25 27.88 9.03
N PHE A 44 -5.57 28.92 8.58
CA PHE A 44 -4.52 29.61 9.33
C PHE A 44 -4.82 31.11 9.52
N PRO A 45 -5.93 31.50 10.17
CA PRO A 45 -6.39 32.89 10.20
C PRO A 45 -5.44 33.86 10.91
N ALA A 46 -4.53 33.36 11.75
CA ALA A 46 -3.55 34.18 12.46
C ALA A 46 -2.30 34.52 11.63
N ALA A 47 -2.06 33.82 10.52
CA ALA A 47 -0.90 34.03 9.68
C ALA A 47 -1.14 35.13 8.62
N GLU A 48 -0.08 35.83 8.23
CA GLU A 48 -0.12 36.71 7.06
C GLU A 48 -0.16 35.86 5.77
N HIS A 49 -0.90 36.33 4.77
CA HIS A 49 -1.04 35.64 3.49
C HIS A 49 -0.67 36.56 2.33
N LEU A 50 0.29 36.14 1.52
CA LEU A 50 0.74 36.88 0.34
C LEU A 50 0.36 36.13 -0.94
N CYS A 51 -0.60 36.69 -1.67
CA CYS A 51 -0.95 36.24 -3.02
C CYS A 51 -0.09 36.97 -4.05
N ALA A 52 1.13 36.48 -4.33
CA ALA A 52 2.06 37.11 -5.26
C ALA A 52 2.94 36.09 -6.00
N ASP A 53 3.45 36.48 -7.16
CA ASP A 53 4.54 35.78 -7.82
C ASP A 53 5.86 36.11 -7.10
N VAL A 54 6.35 35.13 -6.34
CA VAL A 54 7.56 35.25 -5.51
C VAL A 54 8.80 35.63 -6.36
N ASN A 55 8.84 35.23 -7.64
CA ASN A 55 9.94 35.58 -8.54
C ASN A 55 10.10 37.10 -8.71
N ASN A 56 8.98 37.83 -8.71
CA ASN A 56 8.96 39.29 -8.90
C ASN A 56 8.73 40.06 -7.59
N TYR A 57 8.85 39.39 -6.44
CA TYR A 57 8.66 40.01 -5.13
C TYR A 57 9.99 40.50 -4.53
N ASP A 58 9.93 41.60 -3.79
CA ASP A 58 11.07 42.12 -3.04
C ASP A 58 11.19 41.36 -1.72
N MET A 59 12.19 40.47 -1.65
CA MET A 59 12.41 39.59 -0.49
C MET A 59 12.59 40.34 0.83
N ARG A 60 13.02 41.61 0.80
CA ARG A 60 13.16 42.46 2.02
C ARG A 60 11.82 42.76 2.69
N ARG A 61 10.72 42.57 1.99
CA ARG A 61 9.35 42.75 2.51
C ARG A 61 8.80 41.50 3.19
N LEU A 62 9.47 40.35 3.08
CA LEU A 62 9.09 39.17 3.86
C LEU A 62 9.39 39.44 5.35
N PRO A 63 8.58 38.94 6.29
CA PRO A 63 8.88 39.07 7.71
C PRO A 63 10.13 38.25 8.05
N LYS A 64 10.89 38.73 9.04
CA LYS A 64 12.02 37.97 9.56
C LYS A 64 11.51 36.80 10.41
N THR A 65 11.83 35.58 10.00
CA THR A 65 11.50 34.35 10.74
C THR A 65 12.75 33.50 10.99
N ASP A 66 12.64 32.50 11.86
CA ASP A 66 13.75 31.60 12.19
C ASP A 66 13.97 30.52 11.13
N VAL A 67 12.87 30.04 10.54
CA VAL A 67 12.86 28.96 9.56
C VAL A 67 12.19 29.42 8.26
N LEU A 68 12.70 28.93 7.13
CA LEU A 68 12.06 29.04 5.82
C LEU A 68 11.68 27.64 5.34
N TRP A 69 10.42 27.43 4.97
CA TRP A 69 9.99 26.30 4.15
C TRP A 69 9.75 26.79 2.73
N ALA A 70 10.25 26.03 1.74
CA ALA A 70 10.02 26.29 0.34
C ALA A 70 9.66 25.01 -0.42
N SER A 71 8.60 25.06 -1.22
CA SER A 71 8.23 23.99 -2.15
C SER A 71 8.21 24.50 -3.60
N PRO A 72 9.39 24.75 -4.23
CA PRO A 72 9.47 25.20 -5.61
C PRO A 72 8.74 24.26 -6.58
N ILE A 73 8.25 24.81 -7.68
CA ILE A 73 7.55 24.03 -8.70
C ILE A 73 8.44 22.91 -9.26
N CYS A 74 7.82 21.77 -9.56
CA CYS A 74 8.50 20.58 -10.04
C CYS A 74 7.92 19.99 -11.34
N THR A 75 7.00 20.71 -11.99
CA THR A 75 6.17 20.20 -13.10
C THR A 75 7.03 19.58 -14.20
N GLU A 76 8.09 20.25 -14.67
CA GLU A 76 8.92 19.75 -15.76
C GLU A 76 9.88 18.63 -15.33
N ALA A 77 10.19 18.53 -14.03
CA ALA A 77 11.05 17.50 -13.46
C ALA A 77 10.28 16.23 -13.06
N SER A 78 8.98 16.36 -12.74
CA SER A 78 8.17 15.24 -12.26
C SER A 78 7.93 14.15 -13.31
N PRO A 79 7.76 12.89 -12.89
CA PRO A 79 7.28 11.81 -13.77
C PRO A 79 5.89 12.10 -14.38
N ALA A 80 5.04 12.83 -13.64
CA ALA A 80 3.67 13.18 -14.04
C ALA A 80 3.61 14.33 -15.07
N GLY A 81 4.67 15.13 -15.20
CA GLY A 81 4.75 16.30 -16.10
C GLY A 81 4.85 15.98 -17.60
N GLY A 82 4.42 14.80 -18.04
CA GLY A 82 4.34 14.47 -19.47
C GLY A 82 5.70 14.22 -20.16
N SER A 83 6.78 14.01 -19.40
CA SER A 83 8.08 13.54 -19.93
C SER A 83 8.05 12.05 -20.32
N SER A 84 6.97 11.58 -20.96
CA SER A 84 6.86 10.19 -21.42
C SER A 84 7.84 9.93 -22.57
N PRO A 85 8.58 8.80 -22.57
CA PRO A 85 9.46 8.39 -23.68
C PRO A 85 8.74 8.16 -25.02
N LYS A 86 7.40 8.23 -25.03
CA LYS A 86 6.54 8.02 -26.20
C LYS A 86 6.31 9.28 -27.05
N ARG A 87 6.86 10.45 -26.68
CA ARG A 87 7.00 11.54 -27.68
C ARG A 87 7.97 11.05 -28.75
N PRO A 88 7.64 11.15 -30.06
CA PRO A 88 8.55 10.73 -31.10
C PRO A 88 9.91 11.41 -30.89
N LYS A 89 11.00 10.65 -31.10
CA LYS A 89 12.40 11.09 -31.02
C LYS A 89 12.74 12.13 -32.10
N SER A 90 11.86 13.10 -32.36
CA SER A 90 12.01 14.15 -33.35
C SER A 90 11.76 15.52 -32.71
N LYS A 91 12.62 15.87 -31.76
CA LYS A 91 13.41 17.11 -31.72
C LYS A 91 14.07 17.20 -30.34
N PRO A 92 15.42 17.29 -30.24
CA PRO A 92 16.04 17.71 -28.99
C PRO A 92 15.41 19.04 -28.56
N ARG A 93 15.22 19.22 -27.24
CA ARG A 93 14.75 20.50 -26.67
C ARG A 93 15.59 21.62 -27.28
N PRO A 94 15.00 22.71 -27.80
CA PRO A 94 15.79 23.76 -28.42
C PRO A 94 16.72 24.36 -27.36
N ARG A 95 18.02 24.02 -27.45
CA ARG A 95 19.09 24.84 -26.88
C ARG A 95 19.32 25.93 -27.92
N GLY A 96 18.89 27.17 -27.64
CA GLY A 96 19.07 28.27 -28.57
C GLY A 96 18.10 29.43 -28.38
N GLN A 97 18.29 30.45 -29.22
CA GLN A 97 17.44 31.63 -29.35
C GLN A 97 16.04 31.21 -29.82
N LEU A 98 14.99 31.75 -29.17
CA LEU A 98 13.61 31.58 -29.64
C LEU A 98 13.47 32.25 -31.02
N ASP A 99 12.73 31.60 -31.91
CA ASP A 99 12.44 32.19 -33.22
C ASP A 99 11.60 33.46 -33.02
N MET A 100 11.90 34.52 -33.77
CA MET A 100 11.27 35.83 -33.60
C MET A 100 9.78 35.82 -33.97
N PHE A 101 9.35 34.81 -34.73
CA PHE A 101 7.97 34.60 -35.18
C PHE A 101 7.51 33.18 -34.87
N GLU A 102 6.76 32.98 -33.79
CA GLU A 102 6.11 31.70 -33.48
C GLU A 102 4.96 31.44 -34.48
N GLN A 103 5.19 30.62 -35.51
CA GLN A 103 4.17 30.22 -36.51
C GLN A 103 3.04 29.32 -35.98
N GLY A 104 2.89 29.19 -34.67
CA GLY A 104 1.76 28.52 -34.03
C GLY A 104 1.52 29.21 -32.69
N GLY A 105 0.42 29.93 -32.59
CA GLY A 105 0.12 30.89 -31.52
C GLY A 105 0.55 30.48 -30.12
N HIS A 106 0.90 31.51 -29.33
CA HIS A 106 1.44 31.46 -27.97
C HIS A 106 1.01 30.23 -27.17
N ILE A 107 1.85 29.20 -27.15
CA ILE A 107 1.77 28.14 -26.15
C ILE A 107 2.53 28.72 -24.95
N PRO A 108 1.91 28.91 -23.77
CA PRO A 108 2.64 29.27 -22.56
C PRO A 108 3.41 28.05 -22.07
N GLN A 109 4.35 27.57 -22.87
CA GLN A 109 5.28 26.51 -22.53
C GLN A 109 6.40 27.13 -21.71
N ALA A 110 6.03 27.64 -20.53
CA ALA A 110 7.01 28.04 -19.56
C ALA A 110 7.72 26.76 -19.08
N GLY A 111 8.85 26.46 -19.70
CA GLY A 111 9.60 25.24 -19.47
C GLY A 111 10.32 25.26 -18.12
N PHE A 112 11.42 24.52 -18.07
CA PHE A 112 12.29 24.35 -16.89
C PHE A 112 12.78 25.70 -16.28
N GLU A 113 12.64 26.82 -17.00
CA GLU A 113 12.91 28.18 -16.56
C GLU A 113 12.11 28.59 -15.32
N ARG A 114 10.82 28.24 -15.23
CA ARG A 114 10.01 28.54 -14.03
C ARG A 114 10.47 27.74 -12.82
N THR A 115 10.74 26.44 -13.00
CA THR A 115 11.36 25.62 -11.96
C THR A 115 12.67 26.27 -11.49
N ARG A 116 13.57 26.66 -12.40
CA ARG A 116 14.82 27.34 -12.03
C ARG A 116 14.59 28.63 -11.26
N ALA A 117 13.70 29.50 -11.74
CA ALA A 117 13.43 30.79 -11.12
C ALA A 117 12.95 30.62 -9.66
N THR A 118 12.02 29.69 -9.42
CA THR A 118 11.52 29.41 -8.06
C THR A 118 12.57 28.79 -7.14
N PHE A 119 13.54 28.02 -7.65
CA PHE A 119 14.70 27.59 -6.86
C PHE A 119 15.62 28.77 -6.52
N HIS A 120 15.86 29.68 -7.46
CA HIS A 120 16.66 30.89 -7.20
C HIS A 120 16.01 31.79 -6.14
N ASP A 121 14.68 31.84 -6.07
CA ASP A 121 13.97 32.60 -5.03
C ASP A 121 14.31 32.15 -3.62
N VAL A 122 14.57 30.85 -3.42
CA VAL A 122 15.02 30.33 -2.12
C VAL A 122 16.37 30.94 -1.72
N ILE A 123 17.32 31.03 -2.66
CA ILE A 123 18.62 31.68 -2.42
C ILE A 123 18.41 33.16 -2.13
N ARG A 124 17.59 33.86 -2.91
CA ARG A 124 17.30 35.30 -2.73
C ARG A 124 16.69 35.59 -1.36
N ALA A 125 15.73 34.78 -0.93
CA ALA A 125 15.12 34.91 0.40
C ALA A 125 16.14 34.64 1.51
N THR A 126 16.98 33.60 1.34
CA THR A 126 18.00 33.21 2.31
C THR A 126 19.13 34.23 2.43
N GLU A 127 19.54 34.84 1.31
CA GLU A 127 20.56 35.89 1.26
C GLU A 127 20.17 37.10 2.12
N VAL A 128 18.91 37.52 2.04
CA VAL A 128 18.37 38.68 2.76
C VAL A 128 18.13 38.38 4.23
N HIS A 129 17.43 37.29 4.56
CA HIS A 129 16.93 37.04 5.93
C HIS A 129 17.85 36.20 6.80
N ARG A 130 18.76 35.42 6.18
CA ARG A 130 19.72 34.56 6.89
C ARG A 130 19.06 33.68 7.96
N TYR A 131 17.99 32.99 7.56
CA TYR A 131 17.24 32.03 8.38
C TYR A 131 18.17 31.06 9.11
N SER A 132 17.80 30.59 10.30
CA SER A 132 18.57 29.60 11.04
C SER A 132 18.53 28.23 10.34
N ALA A 133 17.40 27.89 9.73
CA ALA A 133 17.25 26.70 8.88
C ALA A 133 16.37 26.99 7.65
N VAL A 134 16.68 26.34 6.54
CA VAL A 134 15.90 26.40 5.29
C VAL A 134 15.60 24.97 4.84
N LEU A 135 14.31 24.64 4.68
CA LEU A 135 13.84 23.35 4.20
C LEU A 135 13.27 23.51 2.80
N VAL A 136 13.76 22.71 1.85
CA VAL A 136 13.29 22.73 0.46
C VAL A 136 12.78 21.35 0.07
N GLU A 137 11.52 21.27 -0.35
CA GLU A 137 10.91 20.03 -0.83
C GLU A 137 10.84 20.00 -2.35
N ASN A 138 11.16 18.85 -2.94
CA ASN A 138 10.95 18.61 -4.37
C ASN A 138 10.96 17.11 -4.71
N VAL A 139 10.80 16.78 -6.00
CA VAL A 139 11.01 15.44 -6.52
C VAL A 139 12.51 15.13 -6.68
N PRO A 140 12.98 13.90 -6.42
CA PRO A 140 14.39 13.53 -6.59
C PRO A 140 14.93 13.79 -8.00
N GLU A 141 14.07 13.68 -9.02
CA GLU A 141 14.42 13.85 -10.44
C GLU A 141 15.01 15.21 -10.77
N VAL A 142 14.74 16.25 -9.97
CA VAL A 142 15.34 17.57 -10.17
C VAL A 142 16.86 17.47 -10.16
N ALA A 143 17.44 16.62 -9.30
CA ALA A 143 18.88 16.52 -9.14
C ALA A 143 19.62 16.11 -10.42
N TRP A 144 19.01 15.25 -11.26
CA TRP A 144 19.64 14.78 -12.49
C TRP A 144 19.01 15.32 -13.78
N LYS A 145 17.81 15.90 -13.73
CA LYS A 145 17.22 16.61 -14.87
C LYS A 145 17.72 18.05 -14.99
N TRP A 146 18.19 18.65 -13.89
CA TRP A 146 18.74 20.00 -13.88
C TRP A 146 20.27 20.01 -13.85
N GLU A 147 20.88 20.54 -14.91
CA GLU A 147 22.34 20.61 -15.03
C GLU A 147 23.01 21.50 -13.96
N LEU A 148 22.30 22.52 -13.43
CA LEU A 148 22.83 23.47 -12.45
C LEU A 148 22.40 23.17 -11.00
N PHE A 149 21.84 21.99 -10.73
CA PHE A 149 21.40 21.64 -9.37
C PHE A 149 22.55 21.69 -8.36
N GLU A 150 23.70 21.09 -8.68
CA GLU A 150 24.89 21.14 -7.81
C GLU A 150 25.43 22.55 -7.61
N TRP A 151 25.36 23.39 -8.64
CA TRP A 151 25.72 24.81 -8.53
C TRP A 151 24.77 25.54 -7.58
N TRP A 152 23.47 25.26 -7.65
CA TRP A 152 22.48 25.87 -6.76
C TRP A 152 22.70 25.44 -5.30
N CYS A 153 22.96 24.16 -5.06
CA CYS A 153 23.34 23.64 -3.74
C CYS A 153 24.65 24.28 -3.24
N ALA A 154 25.65 24.47 -4.12
CA ALA A 154 26.87 25.19 -3.78
C ALA A 154 26.61 26.65 -3.41
N GLY A 155 25.67 27.32 -4.07
CA GLY A 155 25.24 28.68 -3.73
C GLY A 155 24.71 28.80 -2.29
N MET A 156 23.88 27.85 -1.85
CA MET A 156 23.43 27.81 -0.45
C MET A 156 24.60 27.59 0.53
N ARG A 157 25.55 26.72 0.18
CA ARG A 157 26.77 26.51 0.99
C ARG A 157 27.65 27.77 1.07
N MET A 158 27.77 28.53 -0.01
CA MET A 158 28.47 29.82 -0.03
C MET A 158 27.81 30.87 0.88
N LEU A 159 26.48 30.76 1.11
CA LEU A 159 25.78 31.60 2.08
C LEU A 159 26.03 31.19 3.55
N GLY A 160 26.84 30.15 3.81
CA GLY A 160 27.17 29.67 5.16
C GLY A 160 26.12 28.71 5.72
N TYR A 161 25.66 27.76 4.90
CA TYR A 161 24.75 26.70 5.30
C TYR A 161 25.35 25.31 5.05
N GLU A 162 25.18 24.43 6.02
CA GLU A 162 25.44 23.00 5.91
C GLU A 162 24.21 22.30 5.33
N GLN A 163 24.42 21.44 4.33
CA GLN A 163 23.36 20.73 3.63
C GLN A 163 23.22 19.29 4.13
N GLN A 164 21.99 18.90 4.46
CA GLN A 164 21.59 17.49 4.60
C GLN A 164 20.50 17.17 3.58
N THR A 165 20.61 16.04 2.89
CA THR A 165 19.60 15.58 1.93
C THR A 165 18.86 14.36 2.48
N VAL A 166 17.54 14.45 2.50
CA VAL A 166 16.65 13.37 2.94
C VAL A 166 15.78 12.96 1.76
N CYS A 167 15.82 11.69 1.40
CA CYS A 167 14.85 11.12 0.46
C CYS A 167 13.99 10.11 1.19
N ALA A 168 12.67 10.32 1.18
CA ALA A 168 11.73 9.44 1.85
C ALA A 168 10.39 9.41 1.12
N SER A 169 9.76 8.24 1.10
CA SER A 169 8.34 8.13 0.80
C SER A 169 7.54 8.61 2.00
N SER A 170 6.48 9.37 1.74
CA SER A 170 5.57 9.87 2.78
C SER A 170 4.97 8.74 3.63
N ALA A 171 4.83 7.53 3.08
CA ALA A 171 4.36 6.36 3.81
C ALA A 171 5.32 5.90 4.91
N HIS A 172 6.62 6.13 4.77
CA HIS A 172 7.66 5.68 5.71
C HIS A 172 8.02 6.73 6.75
N VAL A 173 7.32 7.85 6.80
CA VAL A 173 7.54 8.88 7.80
C VAL A 173 6.30 8.96 8.67
N GLY A 174 6.44 8.57 9.94
CA GLY A 174 5.34 8.58 10.90
C GLY A 174 5.71 7.87 12.19
N GLY A 175 4.83 7.96 13.17
CA GLY A 175 4.97 7.39 14.51
C GLY A 175 3.97 8.01 15.48
N ASP A 176 4.22 7.87 16.78
CA ASP A 176 3.37 8.43 17.82
C ASP A 176 3.34 9.95 17.74
N GLY A 177 2.13 10.53 17.69
CA GLY A 177 1.92 11.98 17.51
C GLY A 177 2.11 12.49 16.08
N ASN A 178 2.55 11.66 15.14
CA ASN A 178 2.67 11.99 13.72
C ASN A 178 2.26 10.78 12.86
N PRO A 179 0.96 10.55 12.63
CA PRO A 179 0.53 9.30 12.01
C PRO A 179 0.93 9.20 10.53
N TRP A 180 1.23 7.98 10.08
CA TRP A 180 1.70 7.70 8.72
C TRP A 180 0.72 8.15 7.63
N ALA A 181 1.26 8.62 6.51
CA ALA A 181 0.49 8.91 5.31
C ALA A 181 0.09 7.60 4.60
N PRO A 182 -1.19 7.41 4.24
CA PRO A 182 -1.64 6.23 3.49
C PRO A 182 -1.34 6.36 1.99
N GLN A 183 -0.13 6.83 1.65
CA GLN A 183 0.28 7.10 0.28
C GLN A 183 1.79 6.91 0.09
N TRP A 184 2.14 6.15 -0.93
CA TRP A 184 3.51 6.06 -1.41
C TRP A 184 3.82 7.27 -2.27
N ARG A 185 4.68 8.15 -1.76
CA ARG A 185 5.03 9.41 -2.39
C ARG A 185 6.46 9.76 -2.04
N ASP A 186 7.39 9.34 -2.88
CA ASP A 186 8.81 9.65 -2.79
C ASP A 186 9.06 11.13 -3.06
N ARG A 187 9.77 11.76 -2.14
CA ARG A 187 10.21 13.15 -2.22
C ARG A 187 11.63 13.30 -1.69
N MET A 188 12.31 14.31 -2.21
CA MET A 188 13.59 14.81 -1.75
C MET A 188 13.37 16.07 -0.92
N TYR A 189 14.01 16.13 0.22
CA TYR A 189 14.02 17.26 1.12
C TYR A 189 15.47 17.69 1.35
N LEU A 190 15.77 18.95 1.06
CA LEU A 190 17.06 19.55 1.33
C LEU A 190 16.93 20.39 2.60
N VAL A 191 17.68 20.02 3.63
CA VAL A 191 17.70 20.69 4.92
C VAL A 191 19.01 21.45 5.03
N PHE A 192 18.94 22.77 4.86
CA PHE A 192 20.07 23.67 5.03
C PHE A 192 20.05 24.25 6.43
N THR A 193 21.09 24.00 7.21
CA THR A 193 21.25 24.50 8.57
C THR A 193 22.39 25.51 8.59
N ARG A 194 22.19 26.69 9.17
CA ARG A 194 23.23 27.73 9.17
C ARG A 194 24.48 27.23 9.91
N THR A 195 25.66 27.46 9.36
CA THR A 195 26.93 27.07 9.97
C THR A 195 27.05 27.64 11.38
N GLY A 196 27.45 26.79 12.33
CA GLY A 196 27.49 27.11 13.76
C GLY A 196 26.28 26.62 14.56
N ILE A 197 25.22 26.15 13.91
CA ILE A 197 24.10 25.47 14.55
C ILE A 197 24.33 23.95 14.49
N PRO A 198 24.05 23.20 15.58
CA PRO A 198 24.10 21.74 15.54
C PRO A 198 23.23 21.16 14.43
N LEU A 199 23.75 20.17 13.70
CA LEU A 199 23.01 19.55 12.61
C LEU A 199 21.81 18.76 13.16
N PRO A 200 20.58 18.99 12.65
CA PRO A 200 19.41 18.22 13.07
C PRO A 200 19.53 16.76 12.60
N ASP A 201 19.08 15.82 13.43
CA ASP A 201 18.99 14.40 13.05
C ASP A 201 17.76 14.16 12.18
N VAL A 202 17.94 14.28 10.86
CA VAL A 202 16.87 14.23 9.85
C VAL A 202 16.76 12.87 9.14
N ALA A 203 17.54 11.86 9.57
CA ALA A 203 17.51 10.55 8.95
C ALA A 203 16.22 9.79 9.31
N PRO A 204 15.42 9.33 8.33
CA PRO A 204 14.21 8.57 8.61
C PRO A 204 14.58 7.18 9.12
N ARG A 205 14.04 6.80 10.29
CA ARG A 205 14.23 5.49 10.91
C ARG A 205 12.88 4.85 11.25
N PRO A 206 12.07 4.46 10.26
CA PRO A 206 10.75 3.93 10.53
C PRO A 206 10.79 2.56 11.19
N LEU A 207 9.77 2.25 11.98
CA LEU A 207 9.62 0.94 12.59
C LEU A 207 9.27 -0.11 11.52
N ALA A 208 9.93 -1.26 11.59
CA ALA A 208 9.73 -2.38 10.67
C ALA A 208 9.90 -3.71 11.42
N TRP A 209 9.18 -4.75 11.00
CA TRP A 209 9.42 -6.10 11.49
C TRP A 209 10.67 -6.70 10.84
N CYS A 210 11.57 -7.24 11.65
CA CYS A 210 12.73 -7.97 11.17
C CYS A 210 12.57 -9.47 11.45
N GLU A 211 12.28 -10.25 10.40
CA GLU A 211 12.04 -11.70 10.53
C GLU A 211 13.21 -12.44 11.19
N PRO A 212 14.49 -12.23 10.80
CA PRO A 212 15.60 -12.94 11.46
C PRO A 212 15.85 -12.51 12.91
N CYS A 213 15.44 -11.30 13.30
CA CYS A 213 15.56 -10.84 14.68
C CYS A 213 14.34 -11.20 15.53
N GLY A 214 13.20 -11.55 14.91
CA GLY A 214 11.94 -11.79 15.61
C GLY A 214 11.46 -10.60 16.43
N ALA A 215 11.77 -9.37 16.00
CA ALA A 215 11.47 -8.15 16.75
C ALA A 215 11.25 -6.95 15.83
N ASP A 216 10.55 -5.95 16.34
CA ASP A 216 10.44 -4.64 15.71
C ASP A 216 11.77 -3.87 15.81
N VAL A 217 12.22 -3.33 14.69
CA VAL A 217 13.47 -2.58 14.57
C VAL A 217 13.24 -1.23 13.92
N HIS A 218 14.03 -0.23 14.33
CA HIS A 218 14.07 1.05 13.64
C HIS A 218 14.95 0.90 12.40
N ALA A 219 14.31 0.67 11.25
CA ALA A 219 14.98 0.35 10.00
C ALA A 219 15.83 1.53 9.50
N VAL A 220 16.94 1.23 8.84
CA VAL A 220 17.86 2.23 8.29
C VAL A 220 17.93 2.12 6.77
N GLN A 221 18.13 3.25 6.09
CA GLN A 221 18.24 3.27 4.64
C GLN A 221 19.60 2.76 4.17
N VAL A 222 19.58 1.83 3.22
CA VAL A 222 20.76 1.41 2.46
C VAL A 222 20.55 1.73 0.99
N TRP A 223 21.57 2.33 0.40
CA TRP A 223 21.55 2.83 -0.97
C TRP A 223 22.14 1.79 -1.93
N LYS A 224 21.39 1.51 -3.00
CA LYS A 224 21.83 0.60 -4.06
C LYS A 224 22.94 1.26 -4.87
N ASN A 225 23.85 0.43 -5.36
CA ASN A 225 24.98 0.88 -6.19
C ASN A 225 24.56 1.17 -7.64
N THR A 226 23.75 2.21 -7.83
CA THR A 226 23.23 2.63 -9.14
C THR A 226 24.04 3.80 -9.72
N PRO A 227 24.06 4.02 -11.05
CA PRO A 227 24.72 5.17 -11.66
C PRO A 227 24.25 6.52 -11.09
N THR A 228 22.96 6.64 -10.78
CA THR A 228 22.37 7.83 -10.15
C THR A 228 22.99 8.09 -8.78
N VAL A 229 23.05 7.07 -7.92
CA VAL A 229 23.60 7.20 -6.57
C VAL A 229 25.11 7.48 -6.60
N ARG A 230 25.86 6.90 -7.55
CA ARG A 230 27.29 7.20 -7.73
C ARG A 230 27.55 8.66 -8.11
N ARG A 231 26.65 9.26 -8.91
CA ARG A 231 26.83 10.62 -9.43
C ARG A 231 26.29 11.70 -8.49
N PHE A 232 25.13 11.47 -7.89
CA PHE A 232 24.38 12.47 -7.10
C PHE A 232 24.32 12.14 -5.61
N GLY A 233 24.98 11.06 -5.18
CA GLY A 233 25.00 10.64 -3.78
C GLY A 233 23.67 10.03 -3.33
N ARG A 234 23.27 10.33 -2.09
CA ARG A 234 22.08 9.78 -1.42
C ARG A 234 20.79 10.48 -1.89
N ILE A 235 20.52 10.43 -3.20
CA ILE A 235 19.33 11.01 -3.83
C ILE A 235 18.61 9.95 -4.68
N GLY A 236 17.31 9.76 -4.44
CA GLY A 236 16.49 8.83 -5.22
C GLY A 236 15.22 8.39 -4.50
N SER A 237 14.56 7.38 -5.06
CA SER A 237 13.25 6.88 -4.64
C SER A 237 13.35 5.49 -4.00
N TYR A 238 12.36 5.15 -3.17
CA TYR A 238 12.26 3.85 -2.53
C TYR A 238 12.15 2.71 -3.56
N ARG A 239 12.78 1.58 -3.26
CA ARG A 239 12.94 0.37 -4.11
C ARG A 239 13.76 0.56 -5.37
N GLU A 240 13.86 1.77 -5.92
CA GLU A 240 14.70 2.07 -7.09
C GLU A 240 16.16 2.35 -6.70
N GLN A 241 16.39 3.35 -5.85
CA GLN A 241 17.74 3.76 -5.43
C GLN A 241 18.08 3.36 -4.00
N TYR A 242 17.09 3.17 -3.11
CA TYR A 242 17.33 2.73 -1.74
C TYR A 242 16.29 1.74 -1.24
N VAL A 243 16.67 0.96 -0.23
CA VAL A 243 15.80 0.04 0.51
C VAL A 243 16.01 0.26 2.02
N TYR A 244 15.11 -0.28 2.84
CA TYR A 244 15.28 -0.32 4.28
C TYR A 244 15.85 -1.67 4.71
N VAL A 245 16.77 -1.63 5.66
CA VAL A 245 17.37 -2.83 6.26
C VAL A 245 17.31 -2.74 7.77
N CYS A 246 17.38 -3.90 8.42
CA CYS A 246 17.60 -3.98 9.85
C CYS A 246 19.00 -3.41 10.19
N PRO A 247 19.12 -2.53 11.20
CA PRO A 247 20.42 -2.00 11.62
C PRO A 247 21.31 -3.06 12.27
N ASN A 248 20.75 -4.18 12.74
CA ASN A 248 21.50 -5.23 13.43
C ASN A 248 22.39 -6.00 12.45
N ALA A 249 23.71 -5.90 12.63
CA ALA A 249 24.68 -6.64 11.82
C ALA A 249 24.57 -8.16 11.99
N ALA A 250 24.09 -8.65 13.14
CA ALA A 250 23.96 -10.09 13.40
C ALA A 250 22.95 -10.78 12.48
N CYS A 251 21.92 -10.06 12.00
CA CYS A 251 20.97 -10.59 11.01
C CYS A 251 21.43 -10.40 9.56
N GLY A 252 22.69 -10.00 9.35
CA GLY A 252 23.21 -9.68 8.01
C GLY A 252 22.56 -8.44 7.38
N GLN A 253 21.99 -7.54 8.19
CA GLN A 253 21.23 -6.38 7.72
C GLN A 253 20.13 -6.79 6.74
N ALA A 254 19.31 -7.75 7.15
CA ALA A 254 18.19 -8.24 6.35
C ALA A 254 17.32 -7.07 5.87
N GLN A 255 16.88 -7.13 4.60
CA GLN A 255 15.95 -6.14 4.04
C GLN A 255 14.61 -6.25 4.77
N VAL A 256 14.09 -5.11 5.23
CA VAL A 256 12.82 -5.02 5.96
C VAL A 256 11.89 -4.03 5.29
N GLU A 257 10.59 -4.27 5.40
CA GLU A 257 9.57 -3.35 4.92
C GLU A 257 8.99 -2.55 6.10
N PRO A 258 9.09 -1.21 6.10
CA PRO A 258 8.53 -0.41 7.17
C PRO A 258 7.02 -0.55 7.30
N TYR A 259 6.50 -0.36 8.51
CA TYR A 259 5.07 -0.24 8.71
C TYR A 259 4.53 1.01 8.02
N VAL A 260 3.44 0.83 7.28
CA VAL A 260 2.76 1.89 6.52
C VAL A 260 1.27 1.84 6.79
N MET A 261 0.63 3.01 6.75
CA MET A 261 -0.83 3.06 6.78
C MET A 261 -1.38 2.57 5.43
N PRO A 262 -2.39 1.69 5.40
CA PRO A 262 -2.96 1.21 4.15
C PRO A 262 -3.72 2.33 3.43
N ALA A 263 -3.67 2.33 2.09
CA ALA A 263 -4.46 3.24 1.26
C ALA A 263 -5.97 3.21 1.59
N ARG A 264 -6.46 2.06 2.07
CA ARG A 264 -7.82 1.86 2.60
C ARG A 264 -8.24 2.94 3.60
N ALA A 265 -7.31 3.46 4.41
CA ALA A 265 -7.61 4.45 5.44
C ALA A 265 -7.98 5.84 4.89
N ALA A 266 -7.54 6.19 3.67
CA ALA A 266 -7.91 7.47 3.04
C ALA A 266 -9.19 7.38 2.20
N ILE A 267 -9.57 6.18 1.76
CA ILE A 267 -10.68 5.94 0.85
C ILE A 267 -12.00 5.91 1.64
N ASP A 268 -12.99 6.62 1.12
CA ASP A 268 -14.38 6.55 1.56
C ASP A 268 -15.07 5.34 0.91
N TRP A 269 -15.28 4.30 1.71
CA TRP A 269 -15.88 3.04 1.25
C TRP A 269 -17.42 3.08 1.22
N THR A 270 -18.04 4.16 1.67
CA THR A 270 -19.51 4.30 1.59
C THR A 270 -19.96 4.57 0.15
N ASP A 271 -19.07 5.14 -0.66
CA ASP A 271 -19.22 5.29 -2.10
C ASP A 271 -18.21 4.36 -2.78
N VAL A 272 -18.69 3.27 -3.38
CA VAL A 272 -17.85 2.34 -4.15
C VAL A 272 -17.83 2.67 -5.65
N GLY A 273 -18.62 3.66 -6.07
CA GLY A 273 -18.82 4.00 -7.47
C GLY A 273 -19.84 3.10 -8.18
N GLU A 274 -19.80 3.15 -9.51
CA GLU A 274 -20.69 2.38 -10.38
C GLU A 274 -19.97 1.11 -10.86
N ARG A 275 -20.71 -0.01 -10.90
CA ARG A 275 -20.21 -1.26 -11.47
C ARG A 275 -19.94 -1.06 -12.96
N ILE A 276 -18.76 -1.48 -13.44
CA ILE A 276 -18.30 -1.21 -14.81
C ILE A 276 -19.26 -1.80 -15.86
N GLY A 277 -19.80 -2.99 -15.61
CA GLY A 277 -20.74 -3.64 -16.52
C GLY A 277 -22.09 -2.94 -16.65
N ASP A 278 -22.47 -2.10 -15.69
CA ASP A 278 -23.76 -1.39 -15.67
C ASP A 278 -23.65 0.02 -16.27
N ARG A 279 -22.43 0.47 -16.61
CA ARG A 279 -22.17 1.83 -17.11
C ARG A 279 -22.78 2.02 -18.50
N PRO A 280 -23.49 3.14 -18.75
CA PRO A 280 -24.04 3.44 -20.08
C PRO A 280 -22.94 3.81 -21.09
N LYS A 281 -21.80 4.32 -20.63
CA LYS A 281 -20.63 4.64 -21.46
C LYS A 281 -19.45 3.76 -21.04
N PRO A 282 -18.84 3.03 -21.99
CA PRO A 282 -17.70 2.19 -21.68
C PRO A 282 -16.50 3.04 -21.24
N LEU A 283 -15.65 2.45 -20.40
CA LEU A 283 -14.39 3.07 -19.99
C LEU A 283 -13.41 3.13 -21.18
N ALA A 284 -12.51 4.10 -21.14
CA ALA A 284 -11.43 4.18 -22.13
C ALA A 284 -10.56 2.92 -22.07
N ALA A 285 -10.10 2.44 -23.24
CA ALA A 285 -9.29 1.21 -23.33
C ALA A 285 -8.03 1.24 -22.45
N ALA A 286 -7.39 2.41 -22.32
CA ALA A 286 -6.24 2.58 -21.42
C ALA A 286 -6.60 2.43 -19.94
N THR A 287 -7.81 2.80 -19.54
CA THR A 287 -8.32 2.59 -18.17
C THR A 287 -8.60 1.12 -17.93
N VAL A 288 -9.24 0.43 -18.88
CA VAL A 288 -9.51 -1.01 -18.82
C VAL A 288 -8.21 -1.80 -18.68
N ALA A 289 -7.21 -1.53 -19.53
CA ALA A 289 -5.91 -2.18 -19.45
C ALA A 289 -5.21 -1.99 -18.10
N ARG A 290 -5.38 -0.83 -17.45
CA ARG A 290 -4.85 -0.59 -16.09
C ARG A 290 -5.58 -1.41 -15.03
N ILE A 291 -6.90 -1.57 -15.17
CA ILE A 291 -7.71 -2.38 -14.26
C ILE A 291 -7.33 -3.85 -14.40
N GLU A 292 -7.22 -4.37 -15.63
CA GLU A 292 -6.76 -5.73 -15.93
C GLU A 292 -5.37 -5.99 -15.34
N HIS A 293 -4.45 -5.05 -15.52
CA HIS A 293 -3.12 -5.14 -14.91
C HIS A 293 -3.21 -5.17 -13.38
N GLY A 294 -4.05 -4.33 -12.77
CA GLY A 294 -4.30 -4.36 -11.33
C GLY A 294 -4.86 -5.69 -10.84
N LEU A 295 -5.83 -6.26 -11.56
CA LEU A 295 -6.39 -7.59 -11.25
C LEU A 295 -5.30 -8.67 -11.32
N SER A 296 -4.45 -8.64 -12.35
CA SER A 296 -3.33 -9.59 -12.48
C SER A 296 -2.30 -9.51 -11.34
N MET A 297 -2.13 -8.33 -10.74
CA MET A 297 -1.18 -8.12 -9.65
C MET A 297 -1.75 -8.45 -8.26
N PHE A 298 -3.06 -8.25 -8.05
CA PHE A 298 -3.63 -8.21 -6.70
C PHE A 298 -4.83 -9.12 -6.44
N ALA A 299 -5.50 -9.64 -7.47
CA ALA A 299 -6.78 -10.36 -7.28
C ALA A 299 -6.63 -11.74 -6.58
N ASP A 300 -5.45 -12.37 -6.68
CA ASP A 300 -5.24 -13.77 -6.29
C ASP A 300 -4.35 -13.97 -5.05
N ARG A 301 -4.11 -12.93 -4.25
CA ARG A 301 -3.25 -13.06 -3.07
C ARG A 301 -3.93 -13.84 -1.94
N GLN A 302 -3.52 -15.09 -1.76
CA GLN A 302 -3.93 -15.93 -0.64
C GLN A 302 -3.18 -15.54 0.64
N THR A 303 -3.88 -15.61 1.77
CA THR A 303 -3.34 -15.21 3.07
C THR A 303 -3.44 -16.38 4.05
N LEU A 304 -2.31 -16.70 4.66
CA LEU A 304 -2.16 -17.64 5.76
C LEU A 304 -2.44 -16.90 7.08
N ILE A 305 -3.25 -17.49 7.96
CA ILE A 305 -3.50 -16.93 9.30
C ILE A 305 -2.97 -17.91 10.34
N THR A 306 -2.20 -17.44 11.31
CA THR A 306 -1.80 -18.24 12.46
C THR A 306 -2.97 -18.36 13.45
N VAL A 307 -3.41 -19.58 13.74
CA VAL A 307 -4.65 -19.87 14.50
C VAL A 307 -4.41 -20.46 15.90
N ASN A 308 -3.16 -20.76 16.31
CA ASN A 308 -2.91 -21.60 17.48
C ASN A 308 -2.06 -21.03 18.63
N HIS A 309 -1.87 -19.71 18.68
CA HIS A 309 -1.13 -19.08 19.78
C HIS A 309 -1.94 -17.93 20.39
N GLY A 310 -2.38 -18.10 21.63
CA GLY A 310 -3.10 -17.07 22.40
C GLY A 310 -2.24 -15.88 22.83
N ASP A 311 -0.90 -16.00 22.71
CA ASP A 311 0.06 -15.00 23.20
C ASP A 311 1.05 -14.50 22.13
N SER A 312 0.90 -14.90 20.85
CA SER A 312 1.71 -14.33 19.75
C SER A 312 0.82 -13.66 18.74
N ASP A 313 1.18 -12.42 18.41
CA ASP A 313 0.57 -11.54 17.44
C ASP A 313 -0.01 -12.32 16.23
N SER A 314 -1.35 -12.41 16.16
CA SER A 314 -2.09 -13.22 15.19
C SER A 314 -2.03 -12.60 13.79
N ARG A 315 -0.84 -12.61 13.18
CA ARG A 315 -0.56 -11.90 11.94
C ARG A 315 -0.89 -12.75 10.72
N ALA A 316 -1.63 -12.15 9.80
CA ALA A 316 -1.98 -12.72 8.51
C ALA A 316 -0.80 -12.50 7.54
N LEU A 317 -0.29 -13.57 6.93
CA LEU A 317 0.86 -13.54 6.02
C LEU A 317 0.45 -13.88 4.59
N PRO A 318 0.86 -13.11 3.57
CA PRO A 318 0.67 -13.50 2.18
C PRO A 318 1.45 -14.78 1.88
N LEU A 319 0.81 -15.75 1.22
CA LEU A 319 1.41 -17.06 0.91
C LEU A 319 2.64 -16.94 -0.02
N ASP A 320 2.69 -15.88 -0.83
CA ASP A 320 3.75 -15.53 -1.76
C ASP A 320 4.78 -14.53 -1.17
N GLY A 321 4.60 -14.10 0.08
CA GLY A 321 5.33 -12.99 0.68
C GLY A 321 6.68 -13.35 1.31
N GLY A 322 6.95 -14.63 1.54
CA GLY A 322 8.17 -15.07 2.21
C GLY A 322 8.14 -16.56 2.56
N PRO A 323 9.23 -17.09 3.16
CA PRO A 323 9.25 -18.46 3.66
C PRO A 323 8.17 -18.68 4.74
N LEU A 324 7.54 -19.85 4.73
CA LEU A 324 6.59 -20.23 5.77
C LEU A 324 7.30 -20.32 7.13
N PRO A 325 6.64 -19.94 8.24
CA PRO A 325 7.21 -20.10 9.57
C PRO A 325 7.46 -21.57 9.90
N THR A 326 8.32 -21.82 10.89
CA THR A 326 8.68 -23.18 11.30
C THR A 326 7.43 -23.92 11.81
N ARG A 327 7.08 -25.01 11.13
CA ARG A 327 5.91 -25.83 11.45
C ARG A 327 6.23 -26.77 12.62
N THR A 328 5.46 -26.67 13.70
CA THR A 328 5.53 -27.62 14.82
C THR A 328 4.59 -28.80 14.58
N LEU A 329 4.66 -29.84 15.43
CA LEU A 329 3.76 -31.00 15.38
C LEU A 329 2.27 -30.65 15.56
N LYS A 330 1.96 -29.43 16.02
CA LYS A 330 0.61 -28.89 16.13
C LYS A 330 0.32 -28.04 14.87
N ILE A 331 -0.70 -28.40 14.09
CA ILE A 331 -1.11 -27.64 12.90
C ILE A 331 -1.60 -26.26 13.35
N GLY A 332 -0.81 -25.21 13.17
CA GLY A 332 -1.08 -23.88 13.73
C GLY A 332 -1.52 -22.81 12.73
N GLU A 333 -1.81 -23.19 11.49
CA GLU A 333 -2.06 -22.29 10.37
C GLU A 333 -3.41 -22.61 9.74
N GLY A 334 -4.24 -21.59 9.51
CA GLY A 334 -5.51 -21.67 8.80
C GLY A 334 -5.46 -20.90 7.49
N PHE A 335 -6.10 -21.45 6.46
CA PHE A 335 -6.31 -20.74 5.20
C PHE A 335 -7.58 -19.87 5.32
N ALA A 336 -7.42 -18.56 5.16
CA ALA A 336 -8.55 -17.66 5.12
C ALA A 336 -9.23 -17.72 3.76
N THR A 337 -10.22 -18.59 3.61
CA THR A 337 -11.14 -18.60 2.47
C THR A 337 -12.54 -18.20 2.95
N PRO A 338 -13.24 -17.26 2.30
CA PRO A 338 -14.60 -16.92 2.69
C PRO A 338 -15.50 -18.18 2.61
N PRO A 339 -16.29 -18.48 3.65
CA PRO A 339 -17.16 -19.67 3.63
C PRO A 339 -18.16 -19.58 2.48
N MET A 340 -18.49 -20.74 1.90
CA MET A 340 -19.39 -20.85 0.76
C MET A 340 -20.70 -21.53 1.17
N LEU A 341 -21.82 -21.00 0.69
CA LEU A 341 -23.10 -21.66 0.64
C LEU A 341 -23.09 -22.60 -0.57
N VAL A 342 -23.32 -23.89 -0.35
CA VAL A 342 -23.37 -24.88 -1.43
C VAL A 342 -24.80 -25.37 -1.55
N PRO A 343 -25.39 -25.42 -2.76
CA PRO A 343 -26.74 -25.95 -2.91
C PRO A 343 -26.79 -27.43 -2.52
N ALA A 344 -27.80 -27.82 -1.75
CA ALA A 344 -27.93 -29.18 -1.20
C ALA A 344 -28.37 -30.24 -2.24
N GLY A 345 -28.38 -29.89 -3.53
CA GLY A 345 -28.94 -30.71 -4.62
C GLY A 345 -30.49 -30.71 -4.63
N GLY A 346 -31.08 -31.04 -5.79
CA GLY A 346 -32.55 -31.14 -5.94
C GLY A 346 -33.31 -29.83 -6.20
N SER A 347 -32.61 -28.74 -6.52
CA SER A 347 -33.20 -27.45 -6.91
C SER A 347 -32.67 -26.97 -8.28
N TRP A 348 -33.14 -25.81 -8.75
CA TRP A 348 -32.61 -25.14 -9.95
C TRP A 348 -31.19 -24.59 -9.77
N ASN A 349 -30.68 -24.54 -8.54
CA ASN A 349 -29.41 -23.91 -8.19
C ASN A 349 -28.29 -24.95 -8.10
N ASN A 350 -27.29 -24.83 -8.97
CA ASN A 350 -26.11 -25.71 -9.04
C ASN A 350 -24.80 -24.95 -8.79
N THR A 351 -24.84 -23.75 -8.22
CA THR A 351 -23.65 -22.89 -8.08
C THR A 351 -23.43 -22.48 -6.63
N ALA A 352 -22.25 -22.78 -6.09
CA ALA A 352 -21.82 -22.34 -4.76
C ALA A 352 -21.63 -20.82 -4.72
N TYR A 353 -21.95 -20.18 -3.59
CA TYR A 353 -21.94 -18.73 -3.43
C TYR A 353 -21.26 -18.29 -2.13
N PRO A 354 -20.47 -17.20 -2.08
CA PRO A 354 -19.84 -16.74 -0.85
C PRO A 354 -20.88 -16.26 0.18
N THR A 355 -20.68 -16.59 1.45
CA THR A 355 -21.53 -16.15 2.58
C THR A 355 -21.51 -14.63 2.81
N GLY A 356 -20.51 -13.92 2.29
CA GLY A 356 -20.40 -12.46 2.38
C GLY A 356 -21.13 -11.68 1.27
N GLY A 357 -21.71 -12.37 0.29
CA GLY A 357 -22.52 -11.73 -0.76
C GLY A 357 -24.01 -11.69 -0.41
N PRO A 358 -24.83 -10.87 -1.10
CA PRO A 358 -26.27 -10.83 -0.89
C PRO A 358 -26.91 -12.21 -1.15
N MET A 359 -27.74 -12.65 -0.21
CA MET A 359 -28.45 -13.93 -0.33
C MET A 359 -29.41 -13.92 -1.53
N ARG A 360 -29.46 -15.03 -2.25
CA ARG A 360 -30.42 -15.23 -3.34
C ARG A 360 -31.84 -15.42 -2.79
N THR A 361 -32.85 -15.21 -3.63
CA THR A 361 -34.26 -15.44 -3.28
C THR A 361 -34.48 -16.86 -2.77
N ARG A 362 -34.92 -17.01 -1.52
CA ARG A 362 -35.16 -18.31 -0.89
C ARG A 362 -36.57 -18.80 -1.18
N THR A 363 -36.68 -20.05 -1.62
CA THR A 363 -37.95 -20.78 -1.75
C THR A 363 -38.26 -21.55 -0.46
N ALA A 364 -39.50 -21.96 -0.25
CA ALA A 364 -39.93 -22.74 0.93
C ALA A 364 -39.42 -24.21 0.98
N ARG A 365 -38.34 -24.53 0.25
CA ARG A 365 -37.66 -25.84 0.27
C ARG A 365 -36.21 -25.66 0.73
N GLU A 366 -35.66 -26.66 1.41
CA GLU A 366 -34.26 -26.70 1.84
C GLU A 366 -33.34 -26.76 0.61
N SER A 367 -32.80 -25.62 0.19
CA SER A 367 -32.05 -25.48 -1.06
C SER A 367 -30.53 -25.34 -0.88
N GLU A 368 -30.05 -25.10 0.33
CA GLU A 368 -28.66 -24.71 0.62
C GLU A 368 -28.15 -25.41 1.88
N ALA A 369 -26.91 -25.88 1.84
CA ALA A 369 -26.19 -26.49 2.95
C ALA A 369 -24.92 -25.70 3.26
N LEU A 370 -24.56 -25.66 4.54
CA LEU A 370 -23.29 -25.12 5.04
C LEU A 370 -22.29 -26.25 5.16
N VAL A 371 -21.18 -26.17 4.42
CA VAL A 371 -20.13 -27.21 4.48
C VAL A 371 -19.23 -26.98 5.70
N VAL A 372 -19.13 -27.99 6.57
CA VAL A 372 -18.24 -28.06 7.74
C VAL A 372 -17.42 -29.36 7.65
N PRO A 373 -16.10 -29.36 7.93
CA PRO A 373 -15.24 -30.53 7.77
C PRO A 373 -15.58 -31.72 8.70
N PRO A 374 -15.14 -32.96 8.37
CA PRO A 374 -15.56 -34.19 9.06
C PRO A 374 -14.97 -34.36 10.48
N PHE A 375 -15.63 -35.18 11.29
CA PHE A 375 -15.29 -35.51 12.69
C PHE A 375 -15.18 -37.04 12.88
N TYR A 376 -14.46 -37.49 13.91
CA TYR A 376 -14.36 -38.90 14.30
C TYR A 376 -15.06 -39.16 15.64
N VAL A 377 -15.44 -40.43 15.89
CA VAL A 377 -16.14 -40.83 17.13
C VAL A 377 -15.33 -41.86 17.91
N LYS A 378 -15.15 -41.61 19.22
CA LYS A 378 -14.53 -42.55 20.18
C LYS A 378 -15.61 -43.44 20.80
N GLN A 379 -15.47 -44.76 20.69
CA GLN A 379 -16.39 -45.77 21.21
C GLN A 379 -15.68 -46.58 22.30
N TYR A 380 -15.77 -46.15 23.56
CA TYR A 380 -15.31 -46.95 24.71
C TYR A 380 -16.52 -47.55 25.42
N GLY A 381 -16.43 -48.83 25.79
CA GLY A 381 -17.47 -49.53 26.55
C GLY A 381 -17.54 -49.03 27.98
N GLY A 382 -18.46 -48.10 28.25
CA GLY A 382 -18.75 -47.59 29.60
C GLY A 382 -19.23 -46.14 29.54
N TYR A 383 -20.20 -45.81 30.40
CA TYR A 383 -20.89 -44.51 30.48
C TYR A 383 -19.92 -43.32 30.31
N ALA A 384 -19.96 -42.68 29.14
CA ALA A 384 -19.14 -41.53 28.81
C ALA A 384 -19.99 -40.40 28.24
N ASP A 385 -19.62 -39.17 28.58
CA ASP A 385 -20.27 -37.91 28.20
C ASP A 385 -20.29 -37.72 26.66
N PRO A 386 -21.46 -37.55 26.02
CA PRO A 386 -21.60 -37.39 24.57
C PRO A 386 -20.75 -36.26 23.97
N ALA A 387 -20.49 -35.18 24.72
CA ALA A 387 -19.69 -34.06 24.26
C ALA A 387 -18.19 -34.38 24.09
N ARG A 388 -17.73 -35.51 24.67
CA ARG A 388 -16.34 -35.97 24.58
C ARG A 388 -16.13 -37.07 23.54
N MET A 389 -17.22 -37.58 22.96
CA MET A 389 -17.19 -38.73 22.05
C MET A 389 -17.06 -38.34 20.58
N SER A 390 -17.52 -37.14 20.19
CA SER A 390 -17.41 -36.62 18.81
C SER A 390 -16.37 -35.51 18.75
N LYS A 391 -15.36 -35.66 17.89
CA LYS A 391 -14.22 -34.73 17.81
C LYS A 391 -13.86 -34.44 16.37
N LEU A 392 -13.67 -33.15 16.04
CA LEU A 392 -13.18 -32.76 14.72
C LEU A 392 -11.76 -33.27 14.52
N VAL A 393 -11.46 -33.69 13.30
CA VAL A 393 -10.15 -34.29 12.97
C VAL A 393 -9.01 -33.25 13.05
N ASP A 394 -9.35 -31.96 13.05
CA ASP A 394 -8.39 -30.84 13.05
C ASP A 394 -8.20 -30.16 14.41
N SER A 395 -9.10 -30.37 15.39
CA SER A 395 -9.12 -29.57 16.62
C SER A 395 -8.26 -30.14 17.75
N GLU A 396 -8.01 -31.46 17.78
CA GLU A 396 -7.24 -32.14 18.83
C GLU A 396 -6.51 -33.40 18.27
N PRO A 397 -5.30 -33.76 18.75
CA PRO A 397 -4.58 -34.96 18.32
C PRO A 397 -5.34 -36.26 18.64
N LEU A 398 -5.10 -37.31 17.84
CA LEU A 398 -5.72 -38.63 18.02
C LEU A 398 -5.36 -39.21 19.40
N GLY A 399 -6.34 -39.78 20.09
CA GLY A 399 -6.10 -40.46 21.38
C GLY A 399 -5.32 -41.76 21.22
N THR A 400 -4.71 -42.25 22.32
CA THR A 400 -3.97 -43.51 22.36
C THR A 400 -4.80 -44.68 21.81
N GLN A 401 -4.28 -45.33 20.77
CA GLN A 401 -4.92 -46.50 20.14
C GLN A 401 -4.59 -47.76 20.94
N THR A 402 -5.60 -48.40 21.50
CA THR A 402 -5.49 -49.68 22.20
C THR A 402 -5.71 -50.84 21.22
N ALA A 403 -5.31 -52.07 21.58
CA ALA A 403 -5.50 -53.26 20.74
C ALA A 403 -6.98 -53.67 20.54
N SER A 404 -7.92 -52.99 21.19
CA SER A 404 -9.36 -53.10 20.97
C SER A 404 -9.88 -51.95 20.08
N LEU A 405 -10.64 -52.31 19.04
CA LEU A 405 -11.30 -51.38 18.10
C LEU A 405 -12.22 -50.40 18.84
N SER A 406 -11.73 -49.18 19.09
CA SER A 406 -12.42 -48.15 19.89
C SER A 406 -12.42 -46.76 19.25
N HIS A 407 -11.88 -46.64 18.04
CA HIS A 407 -11.90 -45.43 17.22
C HIS A 407 -12.56 -45.72 15.87
N SER A 408 -13.61 -44.97 15.53
CA SER A 408 -14.27 -45.07 14.22
C SER A 408 -14.07 -43.76 13.46
N LEU A 409 -13.30 -43.85 12.38
CA LEU A 409 -13.16 -42.79 11.40
C LEU A 409 -14.31 -42.93 10.40
N VAL A 410 -15.21 -41.95 10.36
CA VAL A 410 -16.29 -41.96 9.37
C VAL A 410 -15.72 -41.42 8.06
N THR A 411 -15.29 -42.35 7.18
CA THR A 411 -14.89 -42.07 5.80
C THR A 411 -15.62 -43.05 4.88
N THR A 412 -15.95 -42.61 3.66
CA THR A 412 -16.61 -43.46 2.65
C THR A 412 -15.55 -44.07 1.71
N GLU A 413 -15.29 -45.38 1.79
CA GLU A 413 -14.53 -46.16 0.79
C GLU A 413 -15.40 -46.61 -0.40
N PRO A 414 -14.84 -46.92 -1.59
CA PRO A 414 -15.59 -47.54 -2.69
C PRO A 414 -15.74 -49.06 -2.52
N PHE A 415 -16.93 -49.57 -2.81
CA PHE A 415 -17.33 -50.97 -2.59
C PHE A 415 -18.15 -51.49 -3.77
N ILE A 416 -18.22 -52.81 -3.94
CA ILE A 416 -19.15 -53.43 -4.88
C ILE A 416 -20.48 -53.64 -4.15
N ALA A 417 -21.54 -53.01 -4.66
CA ALA A 417 -22.90 -53.16 -4.15
C ALA A 417 -23.68 -54.19 -4.98
N VAL A 418 -24.18 -55.24 -4.34
CA VAL A 418 -25.07 -56.23 -4.98
C VAL A 418 -26.52 -55.80 -4.77
N LEU A 419 -27.25 -55.58 -5.87
CA LEU A 419 -28.56 -54.92 -5.84
C LEU A 419 -29.75 -55.87 -5.60
N ARG A 420 -29.55 -57.02 -4.92
CA ARG A 420 -30.64 -57.95 -4.51
C ARG A 420 -30.30 -58.75 -3.24
N ASN A 421 -31.31 -58.96 -2.39
CA ASN A 421 -31.32 -59.70 -1.10
C ASN A 421 -30.07 -59.56 -0.18
N HIS A 422 -30.21 -58.64 0.79
CA HIS A 422 -29.28 -58.30 1.89
C HIS A 422 -28.07 -57.41 1.59
N GLY A 423 -27.98 -56.80 0.40
CA GLY A 423 -27.38 -55.46 0.20
C GLY A 423 -26.04 -55.18 0.89
N THR A 424 -25.15 -56.17 0.98
CA THR A 424 -23.88 -56.04 1.68
C THR A 424 -22.80 -55.53 0.75
N ALA A 425 -22.07 -54.51 1.20
CA ALA A 425 -20.92 -53.97 0.50
C ALA A 425 -19.73 -54.93 0.61
N HIS A 426 -19.14 -55.29 -0.53
CA HIS A 426 -17.93 -56.14 -0.56
C HIS A 426 -16.71 -55.33 -0.99
N SER A 427 -15.58 -55.60 -0.31
CA SER A 427 -14.27 -55.10 -0.70
C SER A 427 -13.81 -55.78 -2.00
N THR A 428 -13.09 -55.04 -2.84
CA THR A 428 -12.58 -55.50 -4.14
C THR A 428 -11.51 -56.60 -4.05
N GLY A 429 -11.09 -56.99 -2.83
CA GLY A 429 -10.11 -58.07 -2.59
C GLY A 429 -10.70 -59.46 -2.39
N GLN A 430 -12.02 -59.64 -2.39
CA GLN A 430 -12.67 -60.95 -2.21
C GLN A 430 -13.07 -61.62 -3.55
N PRO A 431 -13.11 -62.96 -3.62
CA PRO A 431 -13.50 -63.68 -4.84
C PRO A 431 -14.95 -63.43 -5.26
N PHE A 432 -15.20 -63.42 -6.58
CA PHE A 432 -16.48 -63.09 -7.22
C PHE A 432 -17.58 -64.15 -6.96
N GLN A 433 -18.85 -63.73 -6.83
CA GLN A 433 -19.99 -64.63 -6.73
C GLN A 433 -20.56 -65.05 -8.10
N THR A 434 -21.28 -66.18 -8.12
CA THR A 434 -21.80 -66.85 -9.32
C THR A 434 -22.80 -65.98 -10.11
N MET A 435 -22.58 -65.82 -11.42
CA MET A 435 -23.47 -65.09 -12.32
C MET A 435 -24.65 -65.97 -12.77
N ALA A 436 -25.89 -65.51 -12.59
CA ALA A 436 -27.09 -66.12 -13.16
C ALA A 436 -27.59 -65.30 -14.37
N ALA A 437 -28.18 -65.99 -15.37
CA ALA A 437 -28.58 -65.43 -16.66
C ALA A 437 -29.77 -64.45 -16.54
N GLY A 438 -29.45 -63.17 -16.38
CA GLY A 438 -30.37 -62.03 -16.43
C GLY A 438 -29.56 -60.77 -16.13
N GLY A 439 -29.06 -60.10 -17.17
CA GLY A 439 -27.98 -59.11 -17.05
C GLY A 439 -28.36 -57.79 -16.38
N GLY A 440 -27.45 -57.26 -15.55
CA GLY A 440 -27.46 -55.86 -15.07
C GLY A 440 -27.21 -55.64 -13.57
N HIS A 441 -26.34 -56.41 -12.90
CA HIS A 441 -26.32 -56.47 -11.42
C HIS A 441 -25.03 -56.03 -10.71
N HIS A 442 -24.05 -55.46 -11.43
CA HIS A 442 -22.81 -54.95 -10.82
C HIS A 442 -22.34 -53.64 -11.47
N ALA A 443 -21.79 -52.72 -10.66
CA ALA A 443 -21.11 -51.51 -11.13
C ALA A 443 -19.67 -51.47 -10.56
N LEU A 444 -18.70 -51.26 -11.44
CA LEU A 444 -17.28 -51.14 -11.11
C LEU A 444 -16.86 -49.68 -11.23
N VAL A 445 -16.20 -49.14 -10.21
CA VAL A 445 -15.73 -47.74 -10.20
C VAL A 445 -14.21 -47.73 -10.02
N ILE A 446 -13.48 -47.24 -11.03
CA ILE A 446 -12.01 -47.07 -11.02
C ILE A 446 -11.66 -45.65 -11.52
N PRO A 447 -10.79 -44.89 -10.84
CA PRO A 447 -10.32 -43.59 -11.31
C PRO A 447 -9.02 -43.70 -12.13
N TYR A 448 -8.76 -42.81 -13.09
CA TYR A 448 -7.40 -42.67 -13.63
C TYR A 448 -7.05 -41.30 -14.26
N ARG A 449 -5.77 -40.92 -14.15
CA ARG A 449 -5.12 -39.72 -14.72
C ARG A 449 -4.47 -40.03 -16.08
N LYS A 450 -4.77 -39.21 -17.09
CA LYS A 450 -3.85 -38.35 -17.88
C LYS A 450 -4.76 -37.62 -18.89
N GLY A 451 -5.02 -36.34 -18.64
CA GLY A 451 -6.07 -35.57 -19.35
C GLY A 451 -7.16 -35.02 -18.42
N ASN A 452 -6.78 -34.55 -17.22
CA ASN A 452 -7.75 -34.06 -16.23
C ASN A 452 -8.57 -32.89 -16.78
N ARG A 453 -9.89 -33.06 -16.80
CA ARG A 453 -10.83 -31.95 -16.90
C ARG A 453 -11.01 -31.36 -15.50
N PRO A 454 -11.17 -30.03 -15.36
CA PRO A 454 -11.48 -29.40 -14.08
C PRO A 454 -12.67 -30.09 -13.41
N THR A 455 -12.53 -30.45 -12.13
CA THR A 455 -13.63 -30.97 -11.31
C THR A 455 -14.14 -29.87 -10.39
N THR A 456 -15.43 -29.85 -10.14
CA THR A 456 -16.08 -28.93 -9.21
C THR A 456 -15.80 -29.36 -7.76
N THR A 457 -15.87 -28.42 -6.82
CA THR A 457 -15.52 -28.63 -5.39
C THR A 457 -16.43 -29.60 -4.63
N ASP A 458 -17.55 -30.00 -5.24
CA ASP A 458 -18.47 -31.04 -4.79
C ASP A 458 -18.00 -32.46 -5.18
N ALA A 459 -17.00 -32.58 -6.06
CA ALA A 459 -16.35 -33.84 -6.36
C ALA A 459 -15.24 -34.12 -5.32
N PRO A 460 -15.05 -35.38 -4.88
CA PRO A 460 -13.94 -35.75 -4.00
C PRO A 460 -12.60 -35.30 -4.57
N LEU A 461 -11.75 -34.73 -3.70
CA LEU A 461 -10.36 -34.46 -4.04
C LEU A 461 -9.68 -35.76 -4.48
N HIS A 462 -8.93 -35.71 -5.58
CA HIS A 462 -8.15 -36.86 -6.01
C HIS A 462 -7.03 -37.16 -5.00
N THR A 463 -6.50 -38.38 -5.02
CA THR A 463 -5.39 -38.80 -4.15
C THR A 463 -4.18 -37.86 -4.31
N MET A 464 -3.86 -37.12 -3.25
CA MET A 464 -2.73 -36.20 -3.22
C MET A 464 -1.43 -36.99 -3.04
N ALA A 465 -0.53 -36.90 -4.02
CA ALA A 465 0.81 -37.46 -3.93
C ALA A 465 1.79 -36.44 -3.32
N THR A 466 3.05 -36.83 -3.12
CA THR A 466 4.16 -35.94 -2.71
C THR A 466 4.53 -34.85 -3.73
N HIS A 467 3.84 -34.81 -4.87
CA HIS A 467 3.94 -33.74 -5.87
C HIS A 467 2.60 -33.03 -6.01
N ASP A 468 2.65 -31.70 -6.09
CA ASP A 468 1.49 -30.82 -6.25
C ASP A 468 0.65 -31.28 -7.45
N SER A 469 -0.64 -31.53 -7.19
CA SER A 469 -1.50 -32.12 -8.22
C SER A 469 -2.97 -31.71 -8.15
N GLY A 470 -3.32 -30.80 -7.24
CA GLY A 470 -4.64 -30.17 -7.15
C GLY A 470 -4.48 -28.66 -6.97
N ALA A 471 -5.33 -27.90 -7.66
CA ALA A 471 -5.42 -26.45 -7.49
C ALA A 471 -6.91 -26.06 -7.45
N LEU A 472 -7.27 -25.17 -6.54
CA LEU A 472 -8.61 -24.61 -6.48
C LEU A 472 -8.71 -23.49 -7.53
N LEU A 473 -9.45 -23.73 -8.61
CA LEU A 473 -9.73 -22.71 -9.61
C LEU A 473 -10.94 -21.89 -9.17
N ARG A 474 -10.75 -20.58 -9.00
CA ARG A 474 -11.86 -19.63 -8.82
C ARG A 474 -12.14 -18.95 -10.16
N PRO A 475 -13.39 -18.58 -10.46
CA PRO A 475 -13.66 -17.70 -11.60
C PRO A 475 -12.83 -16.44 -11.44
N ALA A 476 -12.05 -16.10 -12.48
CA ALA A 476 -11.33 -14.85 -12.49
C ALA A 476 -12.31 -13.69 -12.33
N VAL A 477 -11.96 -12.71 -11.50
CA VAL A 477 -12.75 -11.47 -11.38
C VAL A 477 -12.78 -10.81 -12.75
N LYS A 478 -13.97 -10.64 -13.30
CA LYS A 478 -14.15 -9.96 -14.58
C LYS A 478 -14.09 -8.46 -14.38
N VAL A 479 -13.57 -7.73 -15.37
CA VAL A 479 -13.49 -6.26 -15.32
C VAL A 479 -14.89 -5.66 -15.16
N GLU A 480 -15.89 -6.26 -15.79
CA GLU A 480 -17.28 -5.81 -15.74
C GLU A 480 -17.90 -5.93 -14.33
N ASP A 481 -17.35 -6.81 -13.49
CA ASP A 481 -17.77 -7.01 -12.10
C ASP A 481 -17.08 -6.06 -11.13
N CYS A 482 -16.04 -5.33 -11.57
CA CYS A 482 -15.39 -4.31 -10.76
C CYS A 482 -16.21 -3.02 -10.70
N TYR A 483 -16.04 -2.28 -9.61
CA TYR A 483 -16.60 -0.94 -9.44
C TYR A 483 -15.52 0.10 -9.75
N PHE A 484 -15.91 1.21 -10.38
CA PHE A 484 -14.97 2.27 -10.76
C PHE A 484 -15.50 3.66 -10.45
N ARG A 485 -14.71 4.42 -9.69
CA ARG A 485 -14.84 5.87 -9.55
C ARG A 485 -13.49 6.54 -9.35
N MET A 486 -13.43 7.83 -9.64
CA MET A 486 -12.28 8.65 -9.27
C MET A 486 -12.30 8.91 -7.75
N LEU A 487 -11.11 9.01 -7.15
CA LEU A 487 -10.97 9.47 -5.77
C LEU A 487 -11.40 10.94 -5.69
N LYS A 488 -12.25 11.25 -4.71
CA LYS A 488 -12.75 12.59 -4.42
C LYS A 488 -11.63 13.44 -3.81
N PRO A 489 -11.70 14.78 -3.91
CA PRO A 489 -10.67 15.67 -3.36
C PRO A 489 -10.37 15.41 -1.87
N ARG A 490 -11.40 15.12 -1.06
CA ARG A 490 -11.23 14.83 0.36
C ARG A 490 -10.37 13.58 0.61
N GLU A 491 -10.55 12.52 -0.17
CA GLU A 491 -9.73 11.30 -0.07
C GLU A 491 -8.28 11.57 -0.48
N GLN A 492 -8.06 12.40 -1.50
CA GLN A 492 -6.73 12.83 -1.94
C GLN A 492 -6.00 13.68 -0.89
N LEU A 493 -6.73 14.51 -0.14
CA LEU A 493 -6.21 15.31 0.96
C LEU A 493 -5.89 14.45 2.19
N ARG A 494 -6.76 13.50 2.56
CA ARG A 494 -6.48 12.49 3.60
C ARG A 494 -5.20 11.71 3.30
N ALA A 495 -4.98 11.36 2.03
CA ALA A 495 -3.76 10.69 1.58
C ALA A 495 -2.48 11.48 1.91
N GLN A 496 -2.58 12.80 2.01
CA GLN A 496 -1.48 13.71 2.38
C GLN A 496 -1.59 14.25 3.81
N ARG A 497 -2.40 13.60 4.64
CA ARG A 497 -2.55 13.88 6.07
C ARG A 497 -3.21 15.22 6.42
N PHE A 498 -4.00 15.78 5.51
CA PHE A 498 -4.88 16.89 5.85
C PHE A 498 -6.02 16.40 6.76
N PRO A 499 -6.38 17.16 7.82
CA PRO A 499 -7.48 16.78 8.68
C PRO A 499 -8.83 16.89 7.95
N ASP A 500 -9.82 16.11 8.39
CA ASP A 500 -11.16 16.14 7.80
C ASP A 500 -11.88 17.48 8.02
N THR A 501 -11.51 18.18 9.09
CA THR A 501 -11.98 19.54 9.40
C THR A 501 -11.37 20.61 8.50
N TYR A 502 -10.36 20.28 7.67
CA TYR A 502 -9.68 21.27 6.82
C TYR A 502 -10.63 21.82 5.76
N GLU A 503 -10.79 23.14 5.72
CA GLU A 503 -11.64 23.80 4.74
C GLU A 503 -10.89 23.99 3.43
N VAL A 504 -11.50 23.64 2.29
CA VAL A 504 -10.86 23.71 0.97
C VAL A 504 -11.76 24.51 0.04
N ARG A 505 -11.20 25.57 -0.55
CA ARG A 505 -11.89 26.47 -1.48
C ARG A 505 -11.67 26.04 -2.93
N GLY A 506 -12.51 26.58 -3.82
CA GLY A 506 -12.48 26.30 -5.25
C GLY A 506 -13.39 25.15 -5.70
N ASN A 507 -13.45 24.93 -7.01
CA ASN A 507 -14.21 23.84 -7.61
C ASN A 507 -13.49 22.48 -7.45
N VAL A 508 -14.16 21.38 -7.80
CA VAL A 508 -13.62 20.01 -7.63
C VAL A 508 -12.24 19.84 -8.31
N SER A 509 -12.04 20.41 -9.49
CA SER A 509 -10.77 20.33 -10.21
C SER A 509 -9.67 21.10 -9.48
N GLU A 510 -9.99 22.31 -8.99
CA GLU A 510 -9.05 23.11 -8.20
C GLU A 510 -8.72 22.43 -6.87
N GLN A 511 -9.68 21.82 -6.19
CA GLN A 511 -9.42 21.07 -4.96
C GLN A 511 -8.52 19.85 -5.20
N THR A 512 -8.73 19.13 -6.31
CA THR A 512 -7.83 18.03 -6.71
C THR A 512 -6.43 18.53 -7.07
N MET A 513 -6.31 19.68 -7.74
CA MET A 513 -5.00 20.28 -8.03
C MET A 513 -4.28 20.73 -6.75
N GLN A 514 -5.02 21.33 -5.80
CA GLN A 514 -4.51 21.68 -4.47
C GLN A 514 -3.99 20.47 -3.72
N ALA A 515 -4.73 19.36 -3.74
CA ALA A 515 -4.26 18.09 -3.19
C ALA A 515 -2.99 17.63 -3.95
N GLY A 516 -3.02 17.49 -5.27
CA GLY A 516 -1.86 16.97 -6.03
C GLY A 516 -0.54 17.74 -5.79
N ASN A 517 -0.64 19.06 -5.64
CA ASN A 517 0.50 19.96 -5.42
C ASN A 517 0.91 20.10 -3.95
N ALA A 518 0.15 19.56 -3.01
CA ALA A 518 0.49 19.68 -1.60
C ALA A 518 1.72 18.85 -1.21
N VAL A 519 2.34 19.30 -0.13
CA VAL A 519 3.33 18.55 0.64
C VAL A 519 2.59 17.66 1.64
N SER A 520 3.10 16.45 1.87
CA SER A 520 2.55 15.56 2.90
C SER A 520 2.85 16.12 4.29
N ALA A 521 1.80 16.39 5.07
CA ALA A 521 1.93 17.11 6.35
C ALA A 521 2.79 16.35 7.37
N ASN A 522 2.74 15.01 7.36
CA ASN A 522 3.53 14.17 8.26
C ASN A 522 5.05 14.32 8.05
N VAL A 523 5.51 14.54 6.81
CA VAL A 523 6.94 14.71 6.55
C VAL A 523 7.41 16.09 6.97
N ALA A 524 6.59 17.12 6.73
CA ALA A 524 6.86 18.47 7.21
C ALA A 524 6.89 18.52 8.75
N GLN A 525 6.00 17.81 9.43
CA GLN A 525 6.02 17.68 10.90
C GLN A 525 7.30 16.98 11.40
N PHE A 526 7.70 15.89 10.74
CA PHE A 526 8.92 15.18 11.09
C PHE A 526 10.15 16.08 10.96
N LEU A 527 10.34 16.73 9.81
CA LEU A 527 11.50 17.59 9.58
C LEU A 527 11.46 18.84 10.47
N GLY A 528 10.28 19.46 10.61
CA GLY A 528 10.05 20.61 11.48
C GLY A 528 10.45 20.33 12.92
N GLY A 529 10.04 19.18 13.47
CA GLY A 529 10.37 18.79 14.85
C GLY A 529 11.86 18.58 15.04
N ARG A 530 12.56 17.96 14.07
CA ARG A 530 14.02 17.75 14.16
C ARG A 530 14.80 19.06 14.07
N VAL A 531 14.36 19.97 13.22
CA VAL A 531 14.95 21.32 13.11
C VAL A 531 14.68 22.11 14.38
N ALA A 532 13.45 22.08 14.92
CA ALA A 532 13.11 22.79 16.15
C ALA A 532 14.01 22.37 17.33
N VAL A 533 14.21 21.07 17.52
CA VAL A 533 15.13 20.53 18.56
C VAL A 533 16.56 21.05 18.38
N ALA A 534 17.06 21.09 17.15
CA ALA A 534 18.40 21.60 16.87
C ALA A 534 18.52 23.12 17.14
N LEU A 535 17.48 23.89 16.83
CA LEU A 535 17.44 25.33 17.05
C LEU A 535 17.25 25.71 18.53
N ASP A 536 16.47 24.93 19.29
CA ASP A 536 16.28 25.17 20.72
C ASP A 536 17.55 24.85 21.52
N SER A 537 18.35 23.88 21.10
CA SER A 537 19.62 23.53 21.75
C SER A 537 20.62 24.70 21.78
N ARG A 538 20.49 25.66 20.86
CA ARG A 538 21.25 26.93 20.84
C ARG A 538 20.86 27.90 21.96
N SER A 539 19.63 27.83 22.47
CA SER A 539 19.16 28.73 23.52
C SER A 539 19.62 28.32 24.93
N ALA A 540 20.10 27.08 25.08
CA ALA A 540 20.61 26.51 26.33
C ALA A 540 22.15 26.55 26.46
N SER A 541 22.86 26.91 25.39
CA SER A 541 24.32 27.09 25.32
C SER A 541 24.68 28.55 25.19
#